data_AF-A0A257UGU5-F1
#
_entry.id   AF-A0A257UGU5-F1
#
_cell.length_a   1.000
_cell.length_b   1.000
_cell.length_c   1.000
_cell.angle_alpha   90.00
_cell.angle_beta   90.00
_cell.angle_gamma   90.00
#
_symmetry.space_group_name_H-M   'P 1'
#
loop_
_entity.id
_entity.type
_entity.pdbx_description
1 polymer ?
#
loop_
_entity_poly.entity_id
_entity_poly.type
_entity_poly.pdbx_seq_one_letter_code
_entity_poly.pdbx_strand_id
1 'polypeptide(L)'
;MFVLDVLRHDAVEQVSSIVRLLNDTSGCVGWREFWPRDFTTTEVVSALVALEHDGHVRALRESSTEDDLLAVPSGQLDSSACEETWFALTADGRRLLDEWDPPRN
;
A
#
# COMPACT_ATOMS: atom_id res chain seq x y z
N MET A 1 -1.84 -4.84 7.25
CA MET A 1 -3.21 -5.24 6.84
C MET A 1 -4.00 -4.08 6.25
N PHE A 2 -4.25 -2.98 6.96
CA PHE A 2 -4.99 -1.81 6.41
C PHE A 2 -4.46 -1.30 5.05
N VAL A 3 -3.13 -1.24 4.88
CA VAL A 3 -2.49 -0.89 3.60
C VAL A 3 -2.84 -1.87 2.47
N LEU A 4 -2.87 -3.18 2.74
CA LEU A 4 -3.23 -4.19 1.74
C LEU A 4 -4.70 -4.10 1.35
N ASP A 5 -5.57 -3.73 2.29
CA ASP A 5 -6.99 -3.52 2.04
C ASP A 5 -7.23 -2.30 1.14
N VAL A 6 -6.50 -1.20 1.35
CA VAL A 6 -6.52 -0.06 0.40
C VAL A 6 -6.11 -0.50 -1.01
N LEU A 7 -5.01 -1.25 -1.12
CA LEU A 7 -4.51 -1.79 -2.40
C LEU A 7 -5.43 -2.86 -3.03
N ARG A 8 -6.49 -3.29 -2.34
CA ARG A 8 -7.51 -4.19 -2.91
C ARG A 8 -8.47 -3.44 -3.83
N HIS A 9 -8.73 -2.16 -3.51
CA HIS A 9 -9.75 -1.35 -4.17
C HIS A 9 -9.24 -0.76 -5.49
N ASP A 10 -7.97 -0.37 -5.52
CA ASP A 10 -7.32 0.19 -6.70
C ASP A 10 -6.14 -0.69 -7.14
N ALA A 11 -5.94 -0.81 -8.46
CA ALA A 11 -4.95 -1.74 -9.02
C ALA A 11 -3.51 -1.36 -8.65
N VAL A 12 -3.23 -0.05 -8.53
CA VAL A 12 -1.92 0.49 -8.19
C VAL A 12 -2.08 1.84 -7.50
N GLU A 13 -1.37 2.10 -6.39
CA GLU A 13 -1.46 3.36 -5.65
C GLU A 13 -0.11 3.89 -5.16
N GLN A 14 0.00 5.21 -5.03
CA GLN A 14 1.15 5.87 -4.38
C GLN A 14 0.92 6.04 -2.87
N VAL A 15 2.00 6.28 -2.11
CA VAL A 15 1.96 6.51 -0.65
C VAL A 15 0.99 7.62 -0.27
N SER A 16 1.01 8.73 -1.00
CA SER A 16 0.15 9.90 -0.74
C SER A 16 -1.34 9.56 -0.86
N SER A 17 -1.73 8.78 -1.87
CA SER A 17 -3.08 8.25 -2.04
C SER A 17 -3.45 7.28 -0.93
N ILE A 18 -2.57 6.35 -0.58
CA ILE A 18 -2.83 5.37 0.48
C ILE A 18 -3.07 6.07 1.82
N VAL A 19 -2.22 7.02 2.20
CA VAL A 19 -2.37 7.83 3.42
C VAL A 19 -3.72 8.57 3.40
N ARG A 20 -4.09 9.16 2.26
CA ARG A 20 -5.38 9.85 2.11
C ARG A 20 -6.56 8.90 2.31
N LEU A 21 -6.52 7.72 1.69
CA LEU A 21 -7.60 6.73 1.76
C LEU A 21 -7.74 6.10 3.16
N LEU A 22 -6.61 5.83 3.83
CA LEU A 22 -6.62 5.32 5.21
C LEU A 22 -7.23 6.31 6.20
N ASN A 23 -7.03 7.61 5.98
CA ASN A 23 -7.53 8.66 6.85
C ASN A 23 -8.88 9.24 6.40
N ASP A 24 -9.43 8.76 5.28
CA ASP A 24 -10.72 9.21 4.78
C ASP A 24 -11.84 8.71 5.71
N THR A 25 -12.64 9.66 6.18
CA THR A 25 -13.80 9.44 7.07
C THR A 25 -15.10 9.25 6.30
N SER A 26 -15.11 9.58 5.01
CA SER A 26 -16.31 9.60 4.17
C SER A 26 -16.29 8.51 3.08
N GLY A 27 -15.17 7.79 2.91
CA GLY A 27 -14.90 6.87 1.80
C GLY A 27 -14.89 5.38 2.16
N CYS A 28 -14.85 4.53 1.12
CA CYS A 28 -15.02 3.06 1.11
C CYS A 28 -14.23 2.22 2.14
N VAL A 29 -13.15 2.73 2.72
CA VAL A 29 -12.18 1.92 3.48
C VAL A 29 -12.31 2.12 5.01
N GLY A 30 -12.72 3.30 5.49
CA GLY A 30 -13.28 3.51 6.84
C GLY A 30 -12.41 3.12 8.06
N TRP A 31 -11.10 2.89 7.93
CA TRP A 31 -10.27 2.36 9.03
C TRP A 31 -10.07 3.31 10.21
N ARG A 32 -10.38 4.60 10.06
CA ARG A 32 -10.21 5.60 11.12
C ARG A 32 -11.03 5.30 12.38
N GLU A 33 -12.18 4.62 12.26
CA GLU A 33 -12.96 4.21 13.44
C GLU A 33 -12.27 3.11 14.27
N PHE A 34 -11.41 2.32 13.62
CA PHE A 34 -10.66 1.22 14.24
C PHE A 34 -9.23 1.62 14.63
N TRP A 35 -8.82 2.86 14.33
CA TRP A 35 -7.50 3.38 14.64
C TRP A 35 -7.60 4.71 15.38
N PRO A 36 -7.07 4.84 16.61
CA PRO A 36 -7.35 5.99 17.50
C PRO A 36 -6.68 7.31 17.04
N ARG A 37 -5.92 7.28 15.95
CA ARG A 37 -5.17 8.42 15.40
C ARG A 37 -5.04 8.28 13.89
N ASP A 38 -4.55 9.32 13.25
CA ASP A 38 -4.29 9.32 11.81
C ASP A 38 -3.06 8.45 11.49
N PHE A 39 -3.12 7.78 10.35
CA PHE A 39 -1.96 7.12 9.76
C PHE A 39 -1.01 8.17 9.18
N THR A 40 0.27 8.09 9.56
CA THR A 40 1.30 9.00 9.03
C THR A 40 1.99 8.39 7.81
N THR A 41 2.57 9.25 6.96
CA THR A 41 3.39 8.82 5.82
C THR A 41 4.49 7.85 6.25
N THR A 42 5.19 8.14 7.34
CA THR A 42 6.28 7.28 7.84
C THR A 42 5.79 5.88 8.18
N GLU A 43 4.61 5.75 8.80
CA GLU A 43 4.03 4.45 9.12
C GLU A 43 3.62 3.67 7.89
N VAL A 44 3.00 4.36 6.92
CA VAL A 44 2.60 3.74 5.65
C VAL A 44 3.83 3.29 4.87
N VAL A 45 4.87 4.13 4.76
CA VAL A 45 6.14 3.78 4.12
C VAL A 45 6.78 2.58 4.81
N SER A 46 6.90 2.60 6.15
CA SER A 46 7.48 1.47 6.88
C SER A 46 6.70 0.18 6.69
N ALA A 47 5.36 0.26 6.62
CA ALA A 47 4.51 -0.90 6.35
C ALA A 47 4.69 -1.40 4.90
N LEU A 48 4.75 -0.51 3.92
CA LEU A 48 4.95 -0.86 2.51
C LEU A 48 6.31 -1.51 2.27
N VAL A 49 7.38 -1.00 2.89
CA VAL A 49 8.72 -1.60 2.82
C VAL A 49 8.70 -3.03 3.37
N ALA A 50 8.06 -3.24 4.52
CA ALA A 50 7.94 -4.59 5.09
C ALA A 50 7.11 -5.53 4.20
N LEU A 51 5.96 -5.05 3.70
CA LEU A 51 5.09 -5.84 2.81
C LEU A 51 5.76 -6.16 1.47
N GLU A 52 6.60 -5.27 0.95
CA GLU A 52 7.36 -5.47 -0.29
C GLU A 52 8.43 -6.53 -0.08
N HIS A 53 9.19 -6.39 1.01
CA HIS A 53 10.20 -7.36 1.41
C HIS A 53 9.62 -8.77 1.60
N ASP A 54 8.43 -8.87 2.18
CA ASP A 54 7.73 -10.14 2.41
C ASP A 54 6.97 -10.65 1.16
N GLY A 55 7.04 -9.92 0.04
CA GLY A 55 6.44 -10.32 -1.24
C GLY A 55 4.92 -10.14 -1.35
N HIS A 56 4.31 -9.40 -0.41
CA HIS A 56 2.87 -9.12 -0.38
C HIS A 56 2.47 -7.93 -1.26
N VAL A 57 3.39 -7.00 -1.50
CA VAL A 57 3.20 -5.92 -2.48
C VAL A 57 4.39 -5.88 -3.43
N ARG A 58 4.19 -5.26 -4.59
CA ARG A 58 5.24 -5.00 -5.57
C ARG A 58 5.38 -3.51 -5.77
N ALA A 59 6.62 -3.03 -5.68
CA ALA A 59 6.99 -1.67 -6.04
C ALA A 59 7.12 -1.53 -7.57
N LEU A 60 6.57 -0.45 -8.10
CA LEU A 60 6.52 -0.08 -9.50
C LEU A 60 7.02 1.36 -9.64
N ARG A 61 7.73 1.66 -10.72
CA ARG A 61 8.15 3.03 -11.06
C ARG A 61 7.74 3.37 -12.47
N GLU A 62 7.47 4.64 -12.71
CA GLU A 62 7.24 5.14 -14.06
C GLU A 62 8.49 4.93 -14.91
N SER A 63 8.29 4.35 -16.10
CA SER A 63 9.35 4.28 -17.10
C SER A 63 9.63 5.70 -17.64
N SER A 64 10.90 6.06 -17.75
CA SER A 64 11.29 7.36 -18.31
C SER A 64 11.13 7.44 -19.83
N THR A 65 10.88 6.30 -20.48
CA THR A 65 10.85 6.17 -21.95
C THR A 65 9.52 5.67 -22.49
N GLU A 66 8.67 5.07 -21.64
CA GLU A 66 7.40 4.47 -22.01
C GLU A 66 6.32 4.89 -21.02
N ASP A 67 5.06 4.99 -21.45
CA ASP A 67 3.92 5.30 -20.58
C ASP A 67 3.49 4.02 -19.83
N ASP A 68 4.45 3.38 -19.14
CA ASP A 68 4.30 2.08 -18.49
C ASP A 68 5.00 2.04 -17.12
N LEU A 69 4.54 1.15 -16.25
CA LEU A 69 5.04 0.95 -14.90
C LEU A 69 6.00 -0.25 -14.85
N LEU A 70 7.27 0.02 -14.54
CA LEU A 70 8.30 -1.01 -14.43
C LEU A 70 8.43 -1.52 -12.99
N ALA A 71 8.50 -2.84 -12.84
CA ALA A 71 8.76 -3.47 -11.55
C ALA A 71 10.14 -3.08 -11.01
N VAL A 72 10.16 -2.59 -9.77
CA VAL A 72 11.40 -2.42 -9.01
C VAL A 72 11.83 -3.80 -8.51
N PRO A 73 13.12 -4.18 -8.64
CA PRO A 73 13.61 -5.43 -8.10
C PRO A 73 13.35 -5.53 -6.59
N SER A 74 12.91 -6.70 -6.14
CA SER A 74 12.48 -6.86 -4.76
C SER A 74 13.59 -6.61 -3.75
N GLY A 75 13.25 -5.99 -2.61
CA GLY A 75 14.21 -5.64 -1.57
C GLY A 75 15.16 -4.50 -1.94
N GLN A 76 14.95 -3.81 -3.06
CA GLN A 76 15.67 -2.58 -3.43
C GLN A 76 14.88 -1.30 -3.14
N LEU A 77 13.72 -1.42 -2.50
CA LEU A 77 12.92 -0.27 -2.10
C LEU A 77 13.56 0.41 -0.88
N ASP A 78 14.17 1.57 -1.11
CA ASP A 78 14.52 2.48 -0.01
C ASP A 78 13.30 3.33 0.36
N SER A 79 13.12 3.54 1.66
CA SER A 79 12.19 4.50 2.25
C SER A 79 12.23 5.88 1.57
N SER A 80 13.42 6.33 1.14
CA SER A 80 13.62 7.61 0.44
C SER A 80 13.01 7.64 -0.96
N ALA A 81 12.84 6.48 -1.60
CA ALA A 81 12.28 6.36 -2.96
C ALA A 81 10.78 6.01 -2.95
N CYS A 82 10.17 5.84 -1.78
CA CYS A 82 8.79 5.39 -1.66
C CYS A 82 7.76 6.43 -2.12
N GLU A 83 8.08 7.73 -2.06
CA GLU A 83 7.13 8.80 -2.41
C GLU A 83 6.74 8.79 -3.89
N GLU A 84 7.69 8.48 -4.77
CA GLU A 84 7.49 8.39 -6.23
C GLU A 84 7.22 6.95 -6.71
N THR A 85 7.14 6.00 -5.77
CA THR A 85 6.91 4.59 -6.09
C THR A 85 5.42 4.29 -6.04
N TRP A 86 4.98 3.56 -7.06
CA TRP A 86 3.65 2.99 -7.17
C TRP A 86 3.64 1.58 -6.55
N PHE A 87 2.58 1.21 -5.85
CA PHE A 87 2.48 -0.07 -5.16
C PHE A 87 1.28 -0.85 -5.67
N ALA A 88 1.50 -2.12 -6.00
CA ALA A 88 0.47 -3.04 -6.42
C ALA A 88 0.42 -4.27 -5.50
N LEU A 89 -0.78 -4.80 -5.26
CA LEU A 89 -0.98 -6.01 -4.48
C LEU A 89 -0.50 -7.24 -5.25
N THR A 90 0.27 -8.13 -4.63
CA THR A 90 0.64 -9.41 -5.26
C THR A 90 -0.44 -10.46 -5.04
N ALA A 91 -0.36 -11.59 -5.74
CA ALA A 91 -1.25 -12.72 -5.51
C ALA A 91 -1.14 -13.27 -4.06
N ASP A 92 0.08 -13.24 -3.49
CA ASP A 92 0.30 -13.65 -2.10
C ASP A 92 -0.26 -12.62 -1.12
N GLY A 93 -0.09 -11.32 -1.39
CA GLY A 93 -0.72 -10.27 -0.59
C GLY A 93 -2.26 -10.34 -0.62
N ARG A 94 -2.84 -10.71 -1.76
CA ARG A 94 -4.28 -10.94 -1.89
C ARG A 94 -4.74 -12.11 -1.03
N ARG A 95 -4.02 -13.23 -1.05
CA ARG A 95 -4.32 -14.39 -0.20
C ARG A 95 -4.26 -14.03 1.28
N LEU A 96 -3.21 -13.31 1.69
CA LEU A 96 -3.05 -12.85 3.08
C LEU A 96 -4.22 -11.96 3.51
N LEU A 97 -4.70 -11.10 2.60
CA LEU A 97 -5.86 -10.26 2.86
C LEU A 97 -7.16 -11.07 2.96
N ASP A 98 -7.35 -12.07 2.09
CA ASP A 98 -8.54 -12.93 2.11
C ASP A 98 -8.61 -13.80 3.38
N GLU A 99 -7.48 -14.13 3.99
CA GLU A 99 -7.36 -14.86 5.26
C GLU A 99 -7.52 -13.97 6.49
N TRP A 100 -7.48 -12.65 6.32
CA TRP A 100 -7.60 -11.70 7.40
C TRP A 100 -9.06 -11.42 7.75
N ASP A 101 -9.44 -11.69 8.99
CA ASP A 101 -10.72 -11.23 9.55
C ASP A 101 -10.52 -9.80 10.11
N PRO A 102 -11.06 -8.77 9.45
CA PRO A 102 -10.91 -7.41 9.93
C PRO A 102 -11.64 -7.23 11.27
N PRO A 103 -11.18 -6.29 12.13
CA PRO A 103 -11.88 -5.98 13.36
C PRO A 103 -13.33 -5.56 13.04
N ARG A 104 -14.29 -6.22 13.70
CA ARG A 104 -15.72 -5.91 13.56
C ARG A 104 -16.11 -4.90 14.63
N ASN A 105 -16.91 -3.90 14.24
CA ASN A 105 -17.59 -3.00 15.15
C ASN A 105 -18.69 -3.74 15.92
#